data_AF-A0A7C5H4N3-F1
#
_entry.id   AF-A0A7C5H4N3-F1
#
_cell.length_a   1.000
_cell.length_b   1.000
_cell.length_c   1.000
_cell.angle_alpha   90.00
_cell.angle_beta   90.00
_cell.angle_gamma   90.00
#
_symmetry.space_group_name_H-M   'P 1'
#
loop_
_entity.id
_entity.type
_entity.pdbx_description
1 polymer ?
#
loop_
_entity_poly.entity_id
_entity_poly.type
_entity_poly.pdbx_seq_one_letter_code
_entity_poly.pdbx_strand_id
1 'polypeptide(L)' 'MNAVRISMDMTLVELFSVVPESRNLLMNYGLNKLIEEDVLDVLGDKLSVHGLFKISCVPEEEKYEVWNKIVSLTS' A
#
# COMPACT_ATOMS: atom_id res chain seq x y z
N MET A 1 11.46 -20.45 6.37
CA MET A 1 10.49 -19.36 6.58
C MET A 1 9.75 -19.20 5.27
N ASN A 2 8.42 -19.34 5.27
CA ASN A 2 7.64 -19.08 4.06
C ASN A 2 7.64 -17.57 3.85
N ALA A 3 8.43 -17.08 2.88
CA ALA A 3 8.34 -15.69 2.46
C ALA A 3 6.90 -15.41 2.05
N VAL A 4 6.25 -14.46 2.73
CA VAL A 4 4.88 -14.13 2.37
C VAL A 4 4.89 -13.50 0.99
N ARG A 5 4.20 -14.12 0.03
CA ARG A 5 4.08 -13.57 -1.32
C ARG A 5 3.12 -12.39 -1.28
N ILE A 6 3.66 -11.18 -1.37
CA ILE A 6 2.89 -9.95 -1.54
C ILE A 6 2.87 -9.51 -3.01
N SER A 7 1.80 -8.81 -3.41
CA SER A 7 1.62 -8.22 -4.74
C SER A 7 1.00 -6.83 -4.62
N MET A 8 1.29 -5.93 -5.56
CA MET A 8 0.61 -4.62 -5.64
C MET A 8 -0.88 -4.73 -5.97
N ASP A 9 -1.34 -5.89 -6.43
CA ASP A 9 -2.76 -6.17 -6.68
C ASP A 9 -3.54 -6.47 -5.40
N MET A 10 -2.85 -6.73 -4.28
CA MET A 10 -3.50 -6.89 -2.97
C MET A 10 -4.22 -5.61 -2.58
N THR A 11 -5.35 -5.77 -1.90
CA THR A 11 -6.05 -4.67 -1.26
C THR A 11 -5.20 -4.06 -0.15
N LEU A 12 -5.46 -2.80 0.20
CA LEU A 12 -4.76 -2.14 1.31
C LEU A 12 -4.95 -2.90 2.63
N VAL A 13 -6.17 -3.40 2.90
CA VAL A 13 -6.46 -4.21 4.09
C VAL A 13 -5.67 -5.52 4.12
N GLU A 14 -5.58 -6.24 3.00
CA GLU A 14 -4.78 -7.46 2.92
C GLU A 14 -3.29 -7.16 3.14
N LEU A 15 -2.77 -6.10 2.49
CA LEU A 15 -1.37 -5.71 2.67
C LEU A 15 -1.09 -5.35 4.14
N PHE A 16 -1.92 -4.54 4.79
CA PHE A 16 -1.71 -4.13 6.18
C PHE A 16 -1.88 -5.28 7.17
N SER A 17 -2.64 -6.31 6.82
CA SER A 17 -2.75 -7.52 7.64
C SER A 17 -1.48 -8.36 7.62
N VAL A 18 -0.77 -8.34 6.49
CA VAL A 18 0.45 -9.14 6.27
C VAL A 18 1.72 -8.36 6.61
N VAL A 19 1.74 -7.06 6.30
CA VAL A 19 2.86 -6.14 6.50
C VAL A 19 2.33 -4.84 7.13
N PRO A 20 1.97 -4.82 8.42
CA PRO A 20 1.40 -3.64 9.08
C PRO A 20 2.24 -2.36 8.91
N GLU A 21 3.57 -2.50 8.91
CA GLU A 21 4.52 -1.40 8.77
C GLU A 21 4.45 -0.71 7.41
N SER A 22 3.91 -1.37 6.38
CA SER A 22 3.70 -0.79 5.06
C SER A 22 2.74 0.41 5.09
N ARG A 23 1.87 0.49 6.10
CA ARG A 23 0.97 1.63 6.32
C ARG A 23 1.74 2.95 6.40
N ASN A 24 2.81 2.98 7.18
CA ASN A 24 3.64 4.17 7.37
C ASN A 24 4.34 4.58 6.07
N LEU A 25 4.80 3.60 5.30
CA LEU A 25 5.45 3.85 4.00
C LEU A 25 4.47 4.47 3.01
N LEU A 26 3.21 4.02 2.98
CA LEU A 26 2.19 4.49 2.04
C LEU A 26 1.54 5.84 2.40
N MET A 27 1.78 6.39 3.61
CA MET A 27 1.22 7.68 4.04
C MET A 27 1.47 8.80 3.02
N ASN A 28 2.69 8.90 2.52
CA ASN A 28 3.09 9.93 1.54
C ASN A 28 2.67 9.62 0.10
N TYR A 29 2.07 8.45 -0.15
CA TYR A 29 1.73 7.97 -1.49
C TYR A 29 0.21 7.81 -1.70
N GLY A 30 -0.57 8.62 -0.98
CA GLY A 30 -2.03 8.68 -1.12
C GLY A 30 -2.80 8.20 0.11
N LEU A 31 -2.20 7.38 0.96
CA LEU A 31 -2.91 6.80 2.10
C LEU A 31 -3.34 7.88 3.11
N ASN A 32 -2.49 8.90 3.35
CA ASN A 32 -2.84 9.98 4.27
C ASN A 32 -4.13 10.70 3.84
N LYS A 33 -4.30 10.95 2.54
CA LYS A 33 -5.51 11.58 2.00
C LYS A 33 -6.76 10.73 2.23
N LEU A 34 -6.66 9.41 2.07
CA LEU A 34 -7.79 8.50 2.34
C LEU A 34 -8.19 8.50 3.82
N ILE A 35 -7.23 8.69 4.73
CA ILE A 35 -7.48 8.78 6.17
C ILE A 35 -8.11 10.14 6.51
N GLU A 36 -7.56 11.23 5.98
CA GLU A 36 -8.07 12.60 6.21
C GLU A 36 -9.51 12.78 5.69
N GLU A 37 -9.86 12.11 4.60
CA GLU A 37 -11.20 12.14 4.02
C GLU A 37 -12.16 11.09 4.63
N ASP A 38 -11.73 10.31 5.62
CA ASP A 38 -12.51 9.26 6.29
C ASP A 38 -13.07 8.19 5.32
N VAL A 39 -12.33 7.89 4.25
CA VAL A 39 -12.73 6.93 3.21
C VAL A 39 -11.95 5.62 3.25
N LEU A 40 -10.86 5.55 4.02
CA LEU A 40 -10.03 4.34 4.11
C LEU A 40 -10.84 3.13 4.58
N ASP A 41 -11.76 3.30 5.52
CA ASP A 41 -12.57 2.18 6.04
C ASP A 41 -13.59 1.66 5.02
N VAL A 42 -13.97 2.49 4.04
CA VAL A 42 -14.93 2.14 2.98
C VAL A 42 -14.24 1.54 1.75
N LEU A 43 -13.02 1.99 1.47
CA LEU A 43 -12.26 1.65 0.26
C LEU A 43 -11.12 0.66 0.52
N GLY A 44 -10.64 0.50 1.75
CA GLY A 44 -9.43 -0.25 2.07
C GLY A 44 -9.50 -1.74 1.69
N ASP A 45 -10.70 -2.32 1.68
CA ASP A 45 -10.98 -3.70 1.28
C ASP A 45 -11.20 -3.87 -0.24
N LYS A 46 -11.23 -2.78 -0.99
CA LYS A 46 -11.49 -2.76 -2.46
C LYS A 46 -10.37 -2.11 -3.25
N LEU A 47 -9.61 -1.22 -2.63
CA LEU A 47 -8.54 -0.46 -3.25
C LEU A 47 -7.25 -1.25 -3.14
N SER A 48 -6.68 -1.63 -4.28
CA SER A 48 -5.35 -2.22 -4.32
C SER A 48 -4.25 -1.18 -4.12
N VAL A 49 -3.04 -1.64 -3.80
CA VAL A 49 -1.84 -0.77 -3.75
C VAL A 49 -1.63 -0.07 -5.10
N HIS A 50 -1.79 -0.80 -6.20
CA HIS A 50 -1.71 -0.21 -7.54
C HIS A 50 -2.82 0.83 -7.78
N GLY A 51 -4.03 0.53 -7.30
CA GLY A 51 -5.16 1.47 -7.32
C GLY A 51 -4.85 2.76 -6.58
N LEU A 52 -4.29 2.65 -5.37
CA LEU A 52 -3.85 3.80 -4.56
C LEU A 52 -2.84 4.67 -5.33
N PHE A 53 -1.77 4.08 -5.85
CA PHE A 53 -0.78 4.82 -6.63
C PHE A 53 -1.36 5.50 -7.85
N LYS A 54 -2.31 4.83 -8.53
CA LYS A 54 -2.97 5.38 -9.71
C LYS A 54 -3.83 6.60 -9.38
N ILE A 55 -4.67 6.54 -8.34
CA ILE A 55 -5.55 7.66 -7.96
C ILE A 55 -4.76 8.83 -7.36
N SER A 56 -3.60 8.55 -6.78
CA SER A 56 -2.72 9.56 -6.19
C SER A 56 -1.65 10.07 -7.17
N CYS A 57 -1.69 9.63 -8.44
CA CYS A 57 -0.76 10.04 -9.49
C CYS A 57 0.72 9.86 -9.10
N VAL A 58 1.03 8.80 -8.35
CA VAL A 58 2.41 8.52 -7.91
C VAL A 58 3.28 8.20 -9.12
N PRO A 59 4.46 8.81 -9.28
CA PRO A 59 5.38 8.49 -10.37
C PRO A 59 5.86 7.05 -10.34
N GLU A 60 6.05 6.44 -11.51
CA GLU A 60 6.40 5.03 -11.64
C GLU A 60 7.68 4.64 -10.87
N GLU A 61 8.72 5.48 -10.92
CA GLU A 61 9.98 5.26 -10.19
C GLU A 61 9.74 5.21 -8.67
N GLU A 62 8.92 6.12 -8.15
CA GLU A 62 8.58 6.17 -6.72
C GLU A 62 7.74 4.95 -6.29
N LYS A 63 6.84 4.46 -7.14
CA LYS A 63 6.08 3.22 -6.87
C LYS A 63 7.01 2.04 -6.65
N TYR A 64 8.01 1.86 -7.51
CA TYR A 64 8.98 0.78 -7.37
C TYR A 64 9.85 0.96 -6.13
N GLU A 65 10.29 2.19 -5.84
CA GLU A 65 11.09 2.47 -4.66
C GLU A 65 10.34 2.12 -3.37
N VAL A 66 9.11 2.62 -3.19
CA VAL A 66 8.32 2.34 -1.99
C VAL A 66 7.93 0.86 -1.91
N TRP A 67 7.63 0.23 -3.04
CA TRP A 67 7.29 -1.19 -3.05
C TRP A 67 8.47 -2.07 -2.67
N ASN A 68 9.67 -1.78 -3.17
CA ASN A 68 10.87 -2.51 -2.78
C ASN A 68 11.15 -2.36 -1.28
N LYS A 69 10.88 -1.18 -0.70
CA LYS A 69 10.93 -0.99 0.77
C LYS A 69 9.91 -1.89 1.47
N ILE A 70 8.68 -1.99 0.98
CA ILE A 70 7.63 -2.88 1.53
C ILE A 70 8.04 -4.36 1.43
N VAL A 71 8.55 -4.80 0.27
CA VAL A 71 9.04 -6.18 0.07
C VAL A 71 10.18 -6.49 1.04
N SER A 72 11.07 -5.54 1.29
CA SER A 72 12.19 -5.70 2.22
C SER A 72 11.75 -5.90 3.68
N LEU A 73 10.53 -5.49 4.04
CA LEU A 73 9.94 -5.75 5.37
C LEU A 73 9.43 -7.18 5.54
N THR A 74 9.31 -7.95 4.46
CA THR A 74 8.82 -9.34 4.48
C THR A 74 9.94 -10.39 4.51
N SER A 75 11.20 -9.94 4.42
CA SER A 75 12.41 -10.77 4.41
C SER A 75 12.96 -10.96 5.82
#